data_AF-A0A9V1E9E4-F1
#
_entry.id   AF-A0A9V1E9E4-F1
#
_cell.length_a   1.000
_cell.length_b   1.000
_cell.length_c   1.000
_cell.angle_alpha   90.00
_cell.angle_beta   90.00
_cell.angle_gamma   90.00
#
_symmetry.space_group_name_H-M   'P 1'
#
loop_
_entity.id
_entity.type
_entity.pdbx_description
1 polymer ?
#
loop_
_entity_poly.entity_id
_entity_poly.type
_entity_poly.pdbx_seq_one_letter_code
_entity_poly.pdbx_strand_id
1 'polypeptide(L)'
;MKGNTLQFYNKLTGGFVRLHPDGTVDALGEKTDKCGLFDVIFNKGNMCIFQSHVIRHLSLAVDNSTVTGMASGGACTELRVLYQPNRCALLESALVPGHMVIFDRHGKRAAESSAGYADLSKEFVVFVKGVFLNSAVVLLATSLCQALCLQPDGSCTGVGSQSEKSYWKVHKISSGICMFESVKNAGMYLRIKDGQCDGTGTGDTDCHFKIKKNLENASVSLESTKSPGLFVGLESDGQAKPVIYTKNGNVFFYPQVVKFGRENPMGMSATPSQEEEKIHETKNQQETPAAFEAKRSLLSSTAKSNRK
;
A
#
# COMPACT_ATOMS: atom_id res chain seq x y z
N MET A 1 11.31 1.44 5.97
CA MET A 1 10.81 1.25 4.59
C MET A 1 9.30 1.22 4.64
N LYS A 2 8.60 2.13 3.95
CA LYS A 2 7.12 2.13 3.88
C LYS A 2 6.73 1.77 2.45
N GLY A 3 5.90 0.74 2.28
CA GLY A 3 5.47 0.25 0.97
C GLY A 3 5.30 -1.28 0.91
N ASN A 4 6.06 -2.05 1.68
CA ASN A 4 6.06 -3.51 1.59
C ASN A 4 4.99 -4.17 2.47
N THR A 5 3.86 -3.52 2.73
CA THR A 5 2.80 -4.08 3.59
C THR A 5 1.70 -4.70 2.75
N LEU A 6 1.35 -5.95 3.05
CA LEU A 6 0.38 -6.75 2.34
C LEU A 6 -0.75 -7.23 3.27
N GLN A 7 -1.85 -7.66 2.66
CA GLN A 7 -2.82 -8.58 3.26
C GLN A 7 -3.07 -9.75 2.32
N PHE A 8 -3.35 -10.92 2.88
CA PHE A 8 -3.69 -12.13 2.13
C PHE A 8 -5.18 -12.41 2.30
N TYR A 9 -5.94 -12.27 1.22
CA TYR A 9 -7.37 -12.60 1.19
C TYR A 9 -7.57 -14.03 0.72
N ASN A 10 -8.25 -14.85 1.52
CA ASN A 10 -8.58 -16.21 1.15
C ASN A 10 -9.99 -16.23 0.54
N LYS A 11 -10.09 -16.67 -0.73
CA LYS A 11 -11.38 -16.65 -1.45
C LYS A 11 -12.42 -17.61 -0.86
N LEU A 12 -11.96 -18.70 -0.25
CA LEU A 12 -12.86 -19.72 0.30
C LEU A 12 -13.56 -19.23 1.57
N THR A 13 -12.84 -18.52 2.45
CA THR A 13 -13.42 -17.98 3.68
C THR A 13 -14.06 -16.61 3.49
N GLY A 14 -13.66 -15.87 2.45
CA GLY A 14 -14.02 -14.46 2.30
C GLY A 14 -13.33 -13.53 3.31
N GLY A 15 -12.32 -14.04 4.03
CA GLY A 15 -11.60 -13.34 5.07
C GLY A 15 -10.11 -13.12 4.74
N PHE A 16 -9.47 -12.28 5.54
CA PHE A 16 -8.04 -12.04 5.50
C PHE A 16 -7.31 -12.91 6.50
N VAL A 17 -6.12 -13.40 6.13
CA VAL A 17 -5.22 -14.09 7.06
C VAL A 17 -4.84 -13.14 8.18
N ARG A 18 -4.94 -13.60 9.43
CA ARG A 18 -4.56 -12.86 10.64
C ARG A 18 -3.56 -13.63 11.46
N LEU A 19 -2.59 -12.92 12.01
CA LEU A 19 -1.68 -13.44 13.02
C LEU A 19 -1.98 -12.79 14.37
N HIS A 20 -2.34 -13.62 15.35
CA HIS A 20 -2.69 -13.19 16.70
C HIS A 20 -1.46 -13.10 17.61
N PRO A 21 -1.53 -12.32 18.71
CA PRO A 21 -0.40 -12.17 19.65
C PRO A 21 0.07 -13.46 20.30
N ASP A 22 -0.80 -14.47 20.43
CA ASP A 22 -0.48 -15.79 20.98
C ASP A 22 0.19 -16.73 19.97
N GLY A 23 0.41 -16.26 18.73
CA GLY A 23 0.98 -17.05 17.64
C GLY A 23 -0.05 -17.86 16.85
N THR A 24 -1.34 -17.82 17.18
CA THR A 24 -2.37 -18.48 16.38
C THR A 24 -2.65 -17.72 15.07
N VAL A 25 -3.09 -18.46 14.05
CA VAL A 25 -3.37 -17.90 12.71
C VAL A 25 -4.72 -18.42 12.22
N ASP A 26 -5.55 -17.52 11.70
CA ASP A 26 -6.81 -17.83 11.03
C ASP A 26 -6.96 -17.03 9.73
N ALA A 27 -7.98 -17.33 8.94
CA ALA A 27 -8.33 -16.58 7.72
C ALA A 27 -9.74 -15.94 7.80
N LEU A 28 -10.08 -15.36 8.95
CA LEU A 28 -11.39 -14.74 9.23
C LEU A 28 -11.34 -13.22 9.37
N GLY A 29 -10.20 -12.60 9.09
CA GLY A 29 -10.01 -11.18 9.29
C GLY A 29 -10.83 -10.30 8.36
N GLU A 30 -11.22 -9.13 8.87
CA GLU A 30 -11.79 -8.08 8.04
C GLU A 30 -10.69 -7.27 7.32
N LYS A 31 -11.06 -6.57 6.26
CA LYS A 31 -10.12 -5.72 5.49
C LYS A 31 -9.41 -4.66 6.33
N THR A 32 -10.08 -4.16 7.36
CA THR A 32 -9.60 -3.14 8.29
C THR A 32 -8.82 -3.71 9.47
N ASP A 33 -8.77 -5.04 9.61
CA ASP A 33 -8.07 -5.71 10.69
C ASP A 33 -6.56 -5.50 10.55
N LYS A 34 -5.95 -4.96 11.62
CA LYS A 34 -4.52 -4.68 11.66
C LYS A 34 -3.68 -5.95 11.89
N CYS A 35 -4.26 -6.99 12.50
CA CYS A 35 -3.60 -8.28 12.69
C CYS A 35 -3.44 -9.06 11.38
N GLY A 36 -4.15 -8.65 10.32
CA GLY A 36 -3.98 -9.20 8.97
C GLY A 36 -2.98 -8.45 8.09
N LEU A 37 -2.26 -7.46 8.63
CA LEU A 37 -1.22 -6.70 7.91
C LEU A 37 0.15 -7.35 8.11
N PHE A 38 0.83 -7.62 6.99
CA PHE A 38 2.16 -8.21 6.99
C PHE A 38 3.16 -7.33 6.25
N ASP A 39 4.26 -6.99 6.90
CA ASP A 39 5.41 -6.37 6.24
C ASP A 39 6.27 -7.47 5.61
N VAL A 40 6.63 -7.28 4.34
CA VAL A 40 7.44 -8.22 3.57
C VAL A 40 8.91 -7.89 3.75
N ILE A 41 9.64 -8.88 4.25
CA ILE A 41 11.10 -8.88 4.30
C ILE A 41 11.58 -9.86 3.23
N PHE A 42 12.20 -9.33 2.18
CA PHE A 42 12.74 -10.14 1.09
C PHE A 42 14.02 -10.86 1.54
N ASN A 43 14.10 -12.15 1.24
CA ASN A 43 15.31 -12.94 1.35
C ASN A 43 15.80 -13.33 -0.06
N LYS A 44 16.70 -14.30 -0.17
CA LYS A 44 17.26 -14.75 -1.46
C LYS A 44 16.17 -15.31 -2.38
N GLY A 45 16.19 -14.90 -3.66
CA GLY A 45 15.27 -15.42 -4.68
C GLY A 45 13.82 -15.01 -4.45
N ASN A 46 12.89 -15.97 -4.50
CA ASN A 46 11.46 -15.77 -4.28
C ASN A 46 11.01 -16.07 -2.83
N MET A 47 11.96 -16.11 -1.90
CA MET A 47 11.71 -16.35 -0.48
C MET A 47 11.44 -15.04 0.25
N CYS A 48 10.36 -15.02 1.02
CA CYS A 48 9.90 -13.87 1.78
C CYS A 48 9.60 -14.29 3.22
N ILE A 49 9.82 -13.37 4.15
CA ILE A 49 9.29 -13.45 5.50
C ILE A 49 8.14 -12.44 5.60
N PHE A 50 6.99 -12.89 6.06
CA PHE A 50 5.80 -12.06 6.26
C PHE A 50 5.65 -11.75 7.75
N GLN A 51 6.30 -10.67 8.18
CA GLN A 51 6.29 -10.22 9.56
C GLN A 51 4.99 -9.50 9.88
N SER A 52 4.37 -9.75 11.04
CA SER A 52 3.20 -8.99 11.46
C SER A 52 3.55 -7.51 11.59
N HIS A 53 2.73 -6.66 10.98
CA HIS A 53 2.90 -5.22 11.03
C HIS A 53 2.68 -4.66 12.44
N VAL A 54 1.82 -5.32 13.23
CA VAL A 54 1.49 -4.91 14.60
C VAL A 54 2.29 -5.68 15.65
N ILE A 55 2.51 -6.98 15.46
CA ILE A 55 3.24 -7.85 16.40
C ILE A 55 4.64 -8.11 15.84
N ARG A 56 5.51 -7.10 15.96
CA ARG A 56 6.80 -7.02 15.24
C ARG A 56 7.78 -8.17 15.49
N HIS A 57 7.62 -8.93 16.56
CA HIS A 57 8.48 -10.07 16.83
C HIS A 57 7.98 -11.36 16.15
N LEU A 58 6.72 -11.41 15.69
CA LEU A 58 6.13 -12.58 15.05
C LEU A 58 6.06 -12.45 13.52
N SER A 59 6.28 -13.56 12.84
CA SER A 59 6.07 -13.74 11.40
C SER A 59 5.20 -14.96 11.13
N LEU A 60 4.48 -14.93 10.00
CA LEU A 60 3.76 -16.09 9.50
C LEU A 60 4.75 -17.21 9.17
N ALA A 61 4.46 -18.42 9.64
CA ALA A 61 5.33 -19.57 9.55
C ALA A 61 4.55 -20.84 9.21
N VAL A 62 5.27 -21.83 8.69
CA VAL A 62 4.81 -23.20 8.55
C VAL A 62 5.78 -24.09 9.32
N ASP A 63 5.35 -24.60 10.46
CA ASP A 63 6.13 -25.48 11.33
C ASP A 63 5.39 -26.82 11.50
N ASN A 64 6.10 -27.93 11.26
CA ASN A 64 5.51 -29.28 11.33
C ASN A 64 4.15 -29.39 10.60
N SER A 65 4.08 -28.86 9.37
CA SER A 65 2.87 -28.82 8.53
C SER A 65 1.71 -27.96 9.07
N THR A 66 1.95 -27.19 10.13
CA THR A 66 0.95 -26.34 10.77
C THR A 66 1.28 -24.88 10.52
N VAL A 67 0.27 -24.10 10.14
CA VAL A 67 0.39 -22.65 10.01
C VAL A 67 0.40 -22.01 11.39
N THR A 68 1.38 -21.17 11.68
CA THR A 68 1.51 -20.55 13.00
C THR A 68 2.29 -19.23 12.93
N GLY A 69 2.31 -18.49 14.01
CA GLY A 69 3.21 -17.36 14.24
C GLY A 69 4.47 -17.80 14.97
N MET A 70 5.64 -17.41 14.46
CA MET A 70 6.92 -17.68 15.13
C MET A 70 7.80 -16.44 15.16
N ALA A 71 8.83 -16.48 16.01
CA ALA A 71 9.88 -15.47 16.02
C ALA A 71 10.48 -15.28 14.62
N SER A 72 10.53 -14.03 14.17
CA SER A 72 10.96 -13.67 12.81
C SER A 72 12.43 -14.07 12.58
N GLY A 73 12.73 -14.66 11.41
CA GLY A 73 14.10 -14.99 11.00
C GLY A 73 14.51 -16.45 11.22
N GLY A 74 13.64 -17.28 11.78
CA GLY A 74 13.83 -18.74 11.77
C GLY A 74 13.45 -19.38 10.43
N ALA A 75 14.03 -20.54 10.11
CA ALA A 75 13.79 -21.22 8.82
C ALA A 75 12.30 -21.52 8.55
N CYS A 76 11.49 -21.79 9.58
CA CYS A 76 10.05 -22.02 9.44
C CYS A 76 9.25 -20.77 9.01
N THR A 77 9.84 -19.56 9.16
CA THR A 77 9.23 -18.28 8.75
C THR A 77 9.53 -17.89 7.31
N GLU A 78 10.42 -18.63 6.64
CA GLU A 78 10.77 -18.38 5.25
C GLU A 78 9.78 -19.08 4.32
N LEU A 79 9.05 -18.28 3.54
CA LEU A 79 8.02 -18.77 2.64
C LEU A 79 8.34 -18.41 1.19
N ARG A 80 8.25 -19.38 0.29
CA ARG A 80 8.31 -19.15 -1.15
C ARG A 80 6.95 -18.70 -1.65
N VAL A 81 6.95 -17.64 -2.45
CA VAL A 81 5.73 -17.16 -3.11
C VAL A 81 5.61 -17.81 -4.49
N LEU A 82 4.55 -18.59 -4.70
CA LEU A 82 4.25 -19.25 -5.96
C LEU A 82 3.07 -18.54 -6.63
N TYR A 83 3.34 -17.81 -7.71
CA TYR A 83 2.30 -17.12 -8.47
C TYR A 83 1.48 -18.09 -9.32
N GLN A 84 0.15 -17.94 -9.31
CA GLN A 84 -0.78 -18.77 -10.07
C GLN A 84 -1.37 -18.02 -11.28
N PRO A 85 -1.72 -18.72 -12.37
CA PRO A 85 -2.34 -18.10 -13.56
C PRO A 85 -3.63 -17.32 -13.25
N ASN A 86 -4.39 -17.73 -12.23
CA ASN A 86 -5.61 -17.07 -11.76
C ASN A 86 -5.35 -15.82 -10.90
N ARG A 87 -4.11 -15.32 -10.87
CA ARG A 87 -3.63 -14.15 -10.10
C ARG A 87 -3.67 -14.32 -8.59
N CYS A 88 -3.81 -15.56 -8.11
CA CYS A 88 -3.58 -15.90 -6.71
C CYS A 88 -2.08 -16.14 -6.46
N ALA A 89 -1.68 -16.01 -5.20
CA ALA A 89 -0.41 -16.48 -4.70
C ALA A 89 -0.64 -17.68 -3.78
N LEU A 90 0.30 -18.63 -3.82
CA LEU A 90 0.43 -19.66 -2.81
C LEU A 90 1.66 -19.35 -1.95
N LEU A 91 1.59 -19.70 -0.67
CA LEU A 91 2.70 -19.54 0.27
C LEU A 91 3.19 -20.93 0.67
N GLU A 92 4.38 -21.31 0.20
CA GLU A 92 5.03 -22.59 0.45
C GLU A 92 6.14 -22.45 1.48
N SER A 93 6.31 -23.41 2.38
CA SER A 93 7.47 -23.50 3.27
C SER A 93 8.76 -23.64 2.46
N ALA A 94 9.73 -22.76 2.69
CA ALA A 94 11.04 -22.90 2.10
C ALA A 94 11.83 -24.06 2.73
N LEU A 95 11.58 -24.37 4.01
CA LEU A 95 12.20 -25.45 4.76
C LEU A 95 11.71 -26.82 4.28
N VAL A 96 10.40 -26.97 4.06
CA VAL A 96 9.78 -28.24 3.62
C VAL A 96 8.90 -27.99 2.39
N PRO A 97 9.44 -28.15 1.17
CA PRO A 97 8.67 -27.97 -0.07
C PRO A 97 7.41 -28.84 -0.10
N GLY A 98 6.32 -28.31 -0.67
CA GLY A 98 4.99 -28.94 -0.68
C GLY A 98 4.14 -28.64 0.56
N HIS A 99 4.72 -28.20 1.67
CA HIS A 99 3.94 -27.73 2.83
C HIS A 99 3.51 -26.29 2.61
N MET A 100 2.20 -26.05 2.65
CA MET A 100 1.61 -24.76 2.27
C MET A 100 0.88 -24.11 3.43
N VAL A 101 0.67 -22.81 3.33
CA VAL A 101 -0.33 -22.12 4.13
C VAL A 101 -1.72 -22.47 3.60
N ILE A 102 -2.52 -23.19 4.40
CA ILE A 102 -3.83 -23.71 4.01
C ILE A 102 -4.85 -23.47 5.13
N PHE A 103 -6.04 -23.01 4.75
CA PHE A 103 -7.18 -22.83 5.65
C PHE A 103 -8.41 -23.55 5.13
N ASP A 104 -9.29 -23.97 6.04
CA ASP A 104 -10.61 -24.48 5.70
C ASP A 104 -11.64 -23.37 5.48
N ARG A 105 -12.86 -23.74 5.08
CA ARG A 105 -14.00 -22.79 4.91
C ARG A 105 -14.38 -21.99 6.16
N HIS A 106 -14.00 -22.44 7.35
CA HIS A 106 -14.22 -21.76 8.61
C HIS A 106 -13.00 -20.94 9.04
N GLY A 107 -11.99 -20.82 8.17
CA GLY A 107 -10.76 -20.09 8.42
C GLY A 107 -9.82 -20.76 9.42
N LYS A 108 -10.08 -22.03 9.78
CA LYS A 108 -9.18 -22.82 10.64
C LYS A 108 -8.04 -23.37 9.83
N ARG A 109 -6.93 -23.63 10.50
CA ARG A 109 -5.74 -24.22 9.91
C ARG A 109 -6.02 -25.66 9.48
N ALA A 110 -5.41 -26.13 8.40
CA ALA A 110 -5.63 -27.49 7.91
C ALA A 110 -5.38 -28.58 8.99
N ALA A 111 -4.38 -28.39 9.87
CA ALA A 111 -4.08 -29.31 10.97
C ALA A 111 -5.20 -29.43 12.03
N GLU A 112 -6.06 -28.42 12.16
CA GLU A 112 -7.18 -28.39 13.11
C GLU A 112 -8.53 -28.71 12.45
N SER A 113 -8.52 -28.90 11.13
CA SER A 113 -9.73 -29.13 10.36
C SER A 113 -10.04 -30.62 10.30
N SER A 114 -11.31 -30.97 10.51
CA SER A 114 -11.85 -32.29 10.19
C SER A 114 -12.36 -32.38 8.75
N ALA A 115 -12.19 -31.31 7.96
CA ALA A 115 -12.77 -31.19 6.64
C ALA A 115 -11.98 -31.98 5.59
N GLY A 116 -12.69 -32.47 4.56
CA GLY A 116 -12.05 -33.12 3.42
C GLY A 116 -11.23 -32.13 2.59
N TYR A 117 -10.35 -32.64 1.72
CA TYR A 117 -9.47 -31.81 0.90
C TYR A 117 -10.19 -30.78 0.01
N ALA A 118 -11.45 -31.04 -0.35
CA ALA A 118 -12.31 -30.12 -1.12
C ALA A 118 -12.68 -28.84 -0.36
N ASP A 119 -12.55 -28.84 0.96
CA ASP A 119 -12.91 -27.73 1.85
C ASP A 119 -11.69 -26.91 2.31
N LEU A 120 -10.54 -27.16 1.69
CA LEU A 120 -9.29 -26.47 1.97
C LEU A 120 -8.92 -25.53 0.84
N SER A 121 -8.42 -24.35 1.18
CA SER A 121 -7.87 -23.38 0.23
C SER A 121 -6.48 -22.94 0.64
N LYS A 122 -5.60 -22.97 -0.36
CA LYS A 122 -4.22 -22.48 -0.33
C LYS A 122 -4.01 -21.23 -1.19
N GLU A 123 -5.08 -20.73 -1.80
CA GLU A 123 -5.03 -19.62 -2.75
C GLU A 123 -5.34 -18.30 -2.07
N PHE A 124 -4.43 -17.35 -2.23
CA PHE A 124 -4.57 -16.01 -1.65
C PHE A 124 -4.53 -14.94 -2.72
N VAL A 125 -5.51 -14.05 -2.68
CA VAL A 125 -5.44 -12.78 -3.41
C VAL A 125 -4.63 -11.81 -2.56
N VAL A 126 -3.58 -11.23 -3.13
CA VAL A 126 -2.65 -10.37 -2.40
C VAL A 126 -3.03 -8.90 -2.56
N PHE A 127 -3.28 -8.22 -1.45
CA PHE A 127 -3.58 -6.79 -1.43
C PHE A 127 -2.37 -5.99 -0.94
N VAL A 128 -1.74 -5.27 -1.86
CA VAL A 128 -0.67 -4.33 -1.53
C VAL A 128 -1.26 -3.06 -0.93
N LYS A 129 -0.73 -2.62 0.22
CA LYS A 129 -1.11 -1.34 0.82
C LYS A 129 -0.35 -0.19 0.16
N GLY A 130 -1.01 0.96 0.11
CA GLY A 130 -0.39 2.19 -0.39
C GLY A 130 -0.17 2.28 -1.90
N VAL A 131 -0.77 1.38 -2.70
CA VAL A 131 -0.69 1.38 -4.18
C VAL A 131 -1.03 2.74 -4.80
N PHE A 132 -2.07 3.40 -4.27
CA PHE A 132 -2.56 4.70 -4.76
C PHE A 132 -2.24 5.83 -3.78
N LEU A 133 -1.09 5.77 -3.12
CA LEU A 133 -0.58 6.92 -2.37
C LEU A 133 -0.12 8.03 -3.33
N ASN A 134 -0.06 9.26 -2.82
CA ASN A 134 0.38 10.37 -3.63
C ASN A 134 1.83 10.18 -4.10
N SER A 135 2.09 10.50 -5.36
CA SER A 135 3.38 10.30 -6.03
C SER A 135 3.83 8.84 -6.19
N ALA A 136 2.95 7.85 -5.93
CA ALA A 136 3.24 6.48 -6.31
C ALA A 136 3.37 6.39 -7.84
N VAL A 137 4.24 5.51 -8.32
CA VAL A 137 4.29 5.15 -9.75
C VAL A 137 3.77 3.74 -9.88
N VAL A 138 2.75 3.57 -10.72
CA VAL A 138 2.06 2.29 -10.91
C VAL A 138 1.97 1.91 -12.39
N LEU A 139 1.90 0.61 -12.63
CA LEU A 139 1.36 0.03 -13.85
C LEU A 139 -0.11 -0.31 -13.59
N LEU A 140 -0.97 -0.05 -14.57
CA LEU A 140 -2.34 -0.56 -14.60
C LEU A 140 -2.38 -1.75 -15.56
N ALA A 141 -2.00 -2.93 -15.07
CA ALA A 141 -1.84 -4.11 -15.93
C ALA A 141 -3.19 -4.63 -16.41
N THR A 142 -3.24 -5.07 -17.66
CA THR A 142 -4.43 -5.64 -18.32
C THR A 142 -4.29 -7.14 -18.49
N SER A 143 -3.05 -7.62 -18.63
CA SER A 143 -2.67 -9.05 -18.64
C SER A 143 -1.40 -9.28 -17.78
N LEU A 144 -0.67 -10.37 -18.01
CA LEU A 144 0.61 -10.62 -17.35
C LEU A 144 1.75 -9.81 -17.96
N CYS A 145 1.65 -9.45 -19.24
CA CYS A 145 2.69 -8.74 -20.00
C CYS A 145 2.23 -7.39 -20.56
N GLN A 146 0.93 -7.10 -20.49
CA GLN A 146 0.35 -5.86 -21.01
C GLN A 146 -0.12 -4.92 -19.89
N ALA A 147 -0.18 -3.63 -20.21
CA ALA A 147 -0.65 -2.57 -19.34
C ALA A 147 -1.26 -1.42 -20.14
N LEU A 148 -2.10 -0.62 -19.46
CA LEU A 148 -2.60 0.63 -19.98
C LEU A 148 -1.44 1.59 -20.27
N CYS A 149 -1.35 2.06 -21.50
CA CYS A 149 -0.22 2.80 -22.03
C CYS A 149 -0.69 4.01 -22.84
N LEU A 150 -0.04 5.16 -22.62
CA LEU A 150 -0.23 6.37 -23.42
C LEU A 150 0.60 6.27 -24.70
N GLN A 151 -0.05 6.46 -25.84
CA GLN A 151 0.60 6.52 -27.15
C GLN A 151 1.06 7.94 -27.49
N PRO A 152 2.01 8.11 -28.43
CA PRO A 152 2.52 9.42 -28.82
C PRO A 152 1.46 10.39 -29.38
N ASP A 153 0.38 9.87 -29.95
CA ASP A 153 -0.76 10.64 -30.47
C ASP A 153 -1.75 11.08 -29.37
N GLY A 154 -1.49 10.73 -28.12
CA GLY A 154 -2.34 11.04 -26.97
C GLY A 154 -3.41 9.99 -26.69
N SER A 155 -3.59 8.98 -27.55
CA SER A 155 -4.53 7.88 -27.31
C SER A 155 -4.03 6.95 -26.20
N CYS A 156 -4.94 6.22 -25.56
CA CYS A 156 -4.61 5.22 -24.55
C CYS A 156 -4.98 3.82 -25.05
N THR A 157 -4.10 2.85 -24.79
CA THR A 157 -4.31 1.45 -25.18
C THR A 157 -3.94 0.48 -24.06
N GLY A 158 -4.73 -0.57 -23.91
CA GLY A 158 -4.52 -1.65 -22.94
C GLY A 158 -3.59 -2.77 -23.41
N VAL A 159 -3.12 -2.75 -24.67
CA VAL A 159 -2.19 -3.76 -25.21
C VAL A 159 -0.72 -3.31 -25.16
N GLY A 160 -0.42 -2.20 -24.48
CA GLY A 160 0.94 -1.70 -24.33
C GLY A 160 1.82 -2.62 -23.50
N SER A 161 3.12 -2.69 -23.80
CA SER A 161 4.07 -3.47 -23.00
C SER A 161 4.26 -2.87 -21.61
N GLN A 162 4.61 -3.70 -20.63
CA GLN A 162 5.05 -3.22 -19.31
C GLN A 162 6.43 -2.54 -19.42
N SER A 163 6.42 -1.24 -19.62
CA SER A 163 7.61 -0.39 -19.78
C SER A 163 7.34 1.00 -19.22
N GLU A 164 8.34 1.89 -19.24
CA GLU A 164 8.19 3.27 -18.78
C GLU A 164 7.04 4.05 -19.45
N LYS A 165 6.65 3.67 -20.67
CA LYS A 165 5.51 4.30 -21.38
C LYS A 165 4.16 4.00 -20.72
N SER A 166 4.09 2.91 -19.95
CA SER A 166 2.90 2.44 -19.24
C SER A 166 2.89 2.85 -17.76
N TYR A 167 3.89 3.63 -17.33
CA TYR A 167 3.99 4.08 -15.95
C TYR A 167 3.13 5.33 -15.73
N TRP A 168 2.30 5.24 -14.70
CA TRP A 168 1.40 6.29 -14.27
C TRP A 168 1.79 6.77 -12.88
N LYS A 169 2.08 8.06 -12.74
CA LYS A 169 2.26 8.71 -11.45
C LYS A 169 0.88 9.05 -10.89
N VAL A 170 0.62 8.56 -9.69
CA VAL A 170 -0.64 8.77 -8.97
C VAL A 170 -0.59 10.13 -8.28
N HIS A 171 -1.60 10.95 -8.56
CA HIS A 171 -1.87 12.18 -7.81
C HIS A 171 -3.13 11.97 -6.98
N LYS A 172 -2.96 11.85 -5.66
CA LYS A 172 -4.08 11.61 -4.76
C LYS A 172 -4.78 12.94 -4.47
N ILE A 173 -6.05 13.04 -4.87
CA ILE A 173 -6.87 14.23 -4.63
C ILE A 173 -7.49 14.15 -3.23
N SER A 174 -8.15 13.03 -2.94
CA SER A 174 -8.81 12.78 -1.65
C SER A 174 -8.93 11.27 -1.39
N SER A 175 -9.70 10.87 -0.38
CA SER A 175 -9.87 9.45 -0.06
C SER A 175 -10.53 8.70 -1.22
N GLY A 176 -9.76 7.81 -1.86
CA GLY A 176 -10.26 6.97 -2.96
C GLY A 176 -10.41 7.67 -4.31
N ILE A 177 -9.97 8.93 -4.45
CA ILE A 177 -9.99 9.68 -5.72
C ILE A 177 -8.56 10.04 -6.12
N CYS A 178 -8.18 9.71 -7.35
CA CYS A 178 -6.84 9.94 -7.88
C CYS A 178 -6.88 10.41 -9.34
N MET A 179 -5.80 11.07 -9.75
CA MET A 179 -5.44 11.25 -11.16
C MET A 179 -4.22 10.40 -11.50
N PHE A 180 -4.05 10.12 -12.78
CA PHE A 180 -2.96 9.32 -13.31
C PHE A 180 -2.21 10.12 -14.38
N GLU A 181 -1.03 10.63 -14.04
CA GLU A 181 -0.15 11.37 -14.94
C GLU A 181 0.81 10.38 -15.63
N SER A 182 1.03 10.52 -16.93
CA SER A 182 2.07 9.75 -17.61
C SER A 182 3.45 10.13 -17.07
N VAL A 183 4.23 9.14 -16.66
CA VAL A 183 5.62 9.39 -16.24
C VAL A 183 6.49 9.79 -17.43
N LYS A 184 6.23 9.20 -18.61
CA LYS A 184 7.00 9.49 -19.83
C LYS A 184 6.68 10.86 -20.40
N ASN A 185 5.41 11.27 -20.34
CA ASN A 185 4.92 12.53 -20.89
C ASN A 185 4.32 13.37 -19.75
N ALA A 186 5.17 14.12 -19.04
CA ALA A 186 4.73 14.94 -17.92
C ALA A 186 3.67 15.97 -18.35
N GLY A 187 2.68 16.21 -17.48
CA GLY A 187 1.54 17.08 -17.78
C GLY A 187 0.41 16.43 -18.58
N MET A 188 0.59 15.19 -19.04
CA MET A 188 -0.45 14.41 -19.72
C MET A 188 -1.12 13.43 -18.76
N TYR A 189 -2.42 13.61 -18.55
CA TYR A 189 -3.22 12.83 -17.61
C TYR A 189 -4.24 11.96 -18.34
N LEU A 190 -4.47 10.76 -17.81
CA LEU A 190 -5.65 9.97 -18.19
C LEU A 190 -6.92 10.79 -17.92
N ARG A 191 -7.84 10.85 -18.88
CA ARG A 191 -9.11 11.56 -18.73
C ARG A 191 -10.27 10.81 -19.37
N ILE A 192 -11.49 11.14 -18.95
CA ILE A 192 -12.71 10.86 -19.70
C ILE A 192 -13.39 12.18 -20.02
N LYS A 193 -13.50 12.51 -21.32
CA LYS A 193 -14.09 13.77 -21.80
C LYS A 193 -14.67 13.58 -23.20
N ASP A 194 -15.83 14.18 -23.48
CA ASP A 194 -16.46 14.22 -24.80
C ASP A 194 -16.57 12.84 -25.50
N GLY A 195 -16.88 11.81 -24.72
CA GLY A 195 -17.01 10.43 -25.21
C GLY A 195 -15.68 9.70 -25.46
N GLN A 196 -14.54 10.31 -25.12
CA GLN A 196 -13.20 9.75 -25.26
C GLN A 196 -12.59 9.37 -23.91
N CYS A 197 -11.68 8.40 -23.95
CA CYS A 197 -10.82 8.02 -22.83
C CYS A 197 -9.37 8.00 -23.32
N ASP A 198 -8.64 9.08 -23.05
CA ASP A 198 -7.33 9.34 -23.64
C ASP A 198 -6.36 9.93 -22.59
N GLY A 199 -5.11 10.15 -22.98
CA GLY A 199 -4.08 10.70 -22.10
C GLY A 199 -3.82 12.19 -22.29
N THR A 200 -4.69 12.93 -22.97
CA THR A 200 -4.48 14.37 -23.25
C THR A 200 -5.10 15.28 -22.17
N GLY A 201 -5.41 14.73 -21.00
CA GLY A 201 -5.85 15.49 -19.84
C GLY A 201 -4.75 16.39 -19.29
N THR A 202 -5.16 17.50 -18.67
CA THR A 202 -4.27 18.52 -18.09
C THR A 202 -4.34 18.55 -16.55
N GLY A 203 -5.00 17.56 -15.94
CA GLY A 203 -5.18 17.46 -14.49
C GLY A 203 -6.41 18.19 -13.95
N ASP A 204 -7.39 18.46 -14.82
CA ASP A 204 -8.69 19.02 -14.41
C ASP A 204 -9.66 17.93 -13.92
N THR A 205 -10.93 18.30 -13.68
CA THR A 205 -11.95 17.38 -13.18
C THR A 205 -12.26 16.21 -14.11
N ASP A 206 -11.95 16.30 -15.42
CA ASP A 206 -12.12 15.17 -16.35
C ASP A 206 -11.06 14.06 -16.09
N CYS A 207 -10.01 14.36 -15.33
CA CYS A 207 -8.92 13.46 -14.96
C CYS A 207 -9.11 12.79 -13.58
N HIS A 208 -10.21 13.10 -12.89
CA HIS A 208 -10.46 12.63 -11.53
C HIS A 208 -11.22 11.30 -11.53
N PHE A 209 -10.57 10.25 -11.03
CA PHE A 209 -11.16 8.91 -10.96
C PHE A 209 -11.35 8.41 -9.53
N LYS A 210 -12.55 7.90 -9.25
CA LYS A 210 -12.83 7.13 -8.03
C LYS A 210 -12.35 5.69 -8.23
N ILE A 211 -11.48 5.23 -7.34
CA ILE A 211 -10.90 3.90 -7.37
C ILE A 211 -11.87 2.89 -6.76
N LYS A 212 -12.49 2.04 -7.58
CA LYS A 212 -13.29 0.90 -7.13
C LYS A 212 -12.39 -0.32 -7.04
N LYS A 213 -12.29 -0.93 -5.86
CA LYS A 213 -11.46 -2.12 -5.63
C LYS A 213 -12.34 -3.36 -5.65
N ASN A 214 -11.99 -4.35 -6.46
CA ASN A 214 -12.60 -5.68 -6.44
C ASN A 214 -11.79 -6.60 -5.51
N LEU A 215 -12.45 -7.16 -4.51
CA LEU A 215 -11.79 -8.02 -3.52
C LEU A 215 -11.48 -9.43 -4.06
N GLU A 216 -12.30 -9.94 -4.97
CA GLU A 216 -12.20 -11.35 -5.41
C GLU A 216 -11.01 -11.62 -6.32
N ASN A 217 -10.46 -10.58 -6.97
CA ASN A 217 -9.36 -10.72 -7.92
C ASN A 217 -8.29 -9.63 -7.82
N ALA A 218 -8.34 -8.78 -6.78
CA ALA A 218 -7.46 -7.62 -6.57
C ALA A 218 -7.42 -6.60 -7.73
N SER A 219 -8.37 -6.66 -8.66
CA SER A 219 -8.48 -5.64 -9.71
C SER A 219 -9.04 -4.33 -9.16
N VAL A 220 -8.83 -3.27 -9.94
CA VAL A 220 -9.47 -1.99 -9.75
C VAL A 220 -10.18 -1.56 -11.02
N SER A 221 -11.24 -0.76 -10.83
CA SER A 221 -11.90 -0.02 -11.91
C SER A 221 -11.83 1.47 -11.58
N LEU A 222 -11.67 2.29 -12.62
CA LEU A 222 -11.52 3.74 -12.51
C LEU A 222 -12.81 4.40 -12.96
N GLU A 223 -13.64 4.83 -12.02
CA GLU A 223 -14.91 5.52 -12.31
C GLU A 223 -14.67 7.02 -12.47
N SER A 224 -15.20 7.64 -13.52
CA SER A 224 -15.18 9.10 -13.65
C SER A 224 -15.97 9.74 -12.52
N THR A 225 -15.36 10.72 -11.85
CA THR A 225 -16.07 11.51 -10.83
C THR A 225 -17.00 12.55 -11.44
N LYS A 226 -16.69 13.05 -12.64
CA LYS A 226 -17.52 14.02 -13.37
C LYS A 226 -18.74 13.38 -14.02
N SER A 227 -18.60 12.13 -14.46
CA SER A 227 -19.67 11.33 -15.07
C SER A 227 -19.80 9.99 -14.35
N PRO A 228 -20.42 9.94 -13.17
CA PRO A 228 -20.61 8.71 -12.41
C PRO A 228 -21.28 7.61 -13.25
N GLY A 229 -20.85 6.37 -13.06
CA GLY A 229 -21.28 5.23 -13.88
C GLY A 229 -20.46 5.00 -15.16
N LEU A 230 -19.66 5.99 -15.61
CA LEU A 230 -18.67 5.80 -16.68
C LEU A 230 -17.30 5.44 -16.11
N PHE A 231 -16.65 4.48 -16.76
CA PHE A 231 -15.38 3.91 -16.34
C PHE A 231 -14.37 3.93 -17.47
N VAL A 232 -13.10 3.96 -17.10
CA VAL A 232 -12.01 3.62 -18.03
C VAL A 232 -12.17 2.15 -18.39
N GLY A 233 -12.47 1.87 -19.66
CA GLY A 233 -12.60 0.53 -20.20
C GLY A 233 -11.76 0.33 -21.44
N LEU A 234 -11.66 -0.92 -21.86
CA LEU A 234 -10.94 -1.33 -23.07
C LEU A 234 -11.91 -1.99 -24.05
N GLU A 235 -11.76 -1.66 -25.33
CA GLU A 235 -12.38 -2.39 -26.42
C GLU A 235 -11.63 -3.69 -26.72
N SER A 236 -12.19 -4.53 -27.58
CA SER A 236 -11.61 -5.84 -27.93
C SER A 236 -10.26 -5.72 -28.65
N ASP A 237 -10.02 -4.61 -29.34
CA ASP A 237 -8.73 -4.27 -29.96
C ASP A 237 -7.73 -3.65 -28.96
N GLY A 238 -8.17 -3.42 -27.72
CA GLY A 238 -7.38 -2.82 -26.65
C GLY A 238 -7.47 -1.30 -26.57
N GLN A 239 -8.21 -0.61 -27.44
CA GLN A 239 -8.34 0.85 -27.34
C GLN A 239 -9.10 1.24 -26.07
N ALA A 240 -8.62 2.29 -25.39
CA ALA A 240 -9.29 2.82 -24.22
C ALA A 240 -10.51 3.64 -24.61
N LYS A 241 -11.64 3.38 -23.96
CA LYS A 241 -12.89 4.13 -24.12
C LYS A 241 -13.64 4.26 -22.80
N PRO A 242 -14.49 5.29 -22.66
CA PRO A 242 -15.42 5.35 -21.55
C PRO A 242 -16.50 4.28 -21.75
N VAL A 243 -16.74 3.46 -20.73
CA VAL A 243 -17.75 2.40 -20.77
C VAL A 243 -18.62 2.41 -19.52
N ILE A 244 -19.85 1.95 -19.66
CA ILE A 244 -20.73 1.70 -18.51
C ILE A 244 -20.26 0.42 -17.81
N TYR A 245 -20.29 0.42 -16.48
CA TYR A 245 -19.88 -0.75 -15.69
C TYR A 245 -20.83 -1.93 -15.91
N THR A 246 -20.32 -2.99 -16.52
CA THR A 246 -21.07 -4.23 -16.80
C THR A 246 -20.63 -5.41 -15.93
N LYS A 247 -19.81 -5.18 -14.88
CA LYS A 247 -19.08 -6.23 -14.13
C LYS A 247 -18.17 -7.12 -15.02
N ASN A 248 -18.00 -6.77 -16.29
CA ASN A 248 -17.14 -7.50 -17.22
C ASN A 248 -15.66 -7.16 -16.99
N GLY A 249 -14.78 -8.04 -17.49
CA GLY A 249 -13.33 -7.91 -17.30
C GLY A 249 -12.67 -6.74 -18.01
N ASN A 250 -13.36 -6.07 -18.93
CA ASN A 250 -12.80 -5.00 -19.76
C ASN A 250 -12.59 -3.66 -19.02
N VAL A 251 -13.06 -3.56 -17.78
CA VAL A 251 -12.83 -2.41 -16.87
C VAL A 251 -11.92 -2.77 -15.69
N PHE A 252 -11.31 -3.96 -15.70
CA PHE A 252 -10.45 -4.44 -14.63
C PHE A 252 -8.98 -4.21 -14.96
N PHE A 253 -8.34 -3.39 -14.13
CA PHE A 253 -6.90 -3.19 -14.14
C PHE A 253 -6.30 -3.84 -12.89
N TYR A 254 -5.13 -4.45 -13.03
CA TYR A 254 -4.40 -5.07 -11.94
C TYR A 254 -3.21 -4.18 -11.60
N PRO A 255 -3.34 -3.34 -10.55
CA PRO A 255 -2.32 -2.34 -10.30
C PRO A 255 -1.05 -2.99 -9.76
N GLN A 256 0.10 -2.61 -10.30
CA GLN A 256 1.40 -3.01 -9.81
C GLN A 256 2.19 -1.78 -9.41
N VAL A 257 2.87 -1.83 -8.26
CA VAL A 257 3.65 -0.70 -7.78
C VAL A 257 5.06 -0.79 -8.36
N VAL A 258 5.43 0.22 -9.13
CA VAL A 258 6.82 0.44 -9.60
C VAL A 258 7.60 1.22 -8.55
N LYS A 259 6.96 2.23 -7.94
CA LYS A 259 7.53 3.04 -6.87
C LYS A 259 6.44 3.43 -5.87
N PHE A 260 6.68 3.21 -4.58
CA PHE A 260 5.73 3.61 -3.54
C PHE A 260 5.64 5.13 -3.38
N GLY A 261 4.42 5.60 -3.13
CA GLY A 261 4.11 7.00 -2.84
C GLY A 261 4.28 7.38 -1.37
N ARG A 262 3.75 8.54 -0.99
CA ARG A 262 3.80 9.11 0.36
C ARG A 262 2.40 9.24 0.96
N GLU A 263 2.26 8.96 2.25
CA GLU A 263 0.97 9.06 2.99
C GLU A 263 0.51 10.51 3.14
N ASN A 264 1.46 11.43 3.34
CA ASN A 264 1.22 12.86 3.46
C ASN A 264 1.89 13.59 2.29
N PRO A 265 1.14 14.25 1.39
CA PRO A 265 1.71 15.28 0.55
C PRO A 265 2.12 16.44 1.45
N MET A 266 3.41 16.53 1.77
CA MET A 266 3.95 17.64 2.56
C MET A 266 3.79 18.92 1.73
N GLY A 267 3.00 19.88 2.24
CA GLY A 267 2.69 21.15 1.57
C GLY A 267 1.48 21.94 2.09
N MET A 268 0.66 21.41 3.01
CA MET A 268 -0.42 22.17 3.67
C MET A 268 -0.43 21.92 5.18
N SER A 269 0.62 22.40 5.84
CA SER A 269 0.57 22.77 7.25
C SER A 269 1.28 24.10 7.38
N ALA A 270 0.64 25.16 6.89
CA ALA A 270 0.96 26.50 7.35
C ALA A 270 0.45 26.57 8.80
N THR A 271 1.37 26.57 9.75
CA THR A 271 1.10 27.02 11.11
C THR A 271 0.54 28.44 11.00
N PRO A 272 -0.63 28.77 11.58
CA PRO A 272 -0.99 30.17 11.76
C PRO A 272 -0.02 30.72 12.79
N SER A 273 0.80 31.69 12.39
CA SER A 273 1.51 32.57 13.32
C SER A 273 0.45 33.29 14.15
N GLN A 274 0.23 32.86 15.39
CA GLN A 274 -0.39 33.73 16.38
C GLN A 274 0.73 34.55 16.99
N GLU A 275 0.71 35.83 16.65
CA GLU A 275 1.28 36.91 17.43
C GLU A 275 0.93 36.70 18.90
N GLU A 276 1.95 36.70 19.77
CA GLU A 276 1.75 36.78 21.20
C GLU A 276 1.14 38.15 21.54
N GLU A 277 -0.20 38.20 21.59
CA GLU A 277 -0.91 39.28 22.27
C GLU A 277 -0.59 39.21 23.76
N LYS A 278 0.22 40.18 24.19
CA LYS A 278 0.37 40.62 25.58
C LYS A 278 -1.00 40.75 26.24
N ILE A 279 -1.24 39.98 27.30
CA ILE A 279 -2.18 40.39 28.34
C ILE A 279 -1.42 40.50 29.66
N HIS A 280 -1.34 41.76 30.10
CA HIS A 280 -0.94 42.19 31.42
C HIS A 280 -1.85 41.58 32.50
N GLU A 281 -1.26 40.96 33.51
CA GLU A 281 -1.85 40.92 34.84
C GLU A 281 -0.99 41.75 35.81
N THR A 282 -1.62 42.80 36.31
CA THR A 282 -1.11 43.73 37.32
C THR A 282 -1.52 43.22 38.69
N LYS A 283 -0.57 42.96 39.59
CA LYS A 283 -0.78 43.10 41.04
C LYS A 283 0.43 43.79 41.68
N ASN A 284 0.09 44.84 42.40
CA ASN A 284 0.93 45.86 43.02
C ASN A 284 1.68 45.41 44.28
N GLN A 285 2.92 45.93 44.41
CA GLN A 285 3.58 46.53 45.61
C GLN A 285 3.84 45.59 46.81
N GLN A 286 5.01 45.50 47.47
CA GLN A 286 6.08 46.41 47.94
C GLN A 286 7.41 45.62 47.86
N GLU A 287 8.66 46.12 47.84
CA GLU A 287 9.31 47.27 48.47
C GLU A 287 10.72 47.45 47.81
N THR A 288 11.32 48.62 47.99
CA THR A 288 12.47 49.18 47.22
C THR A 288 13.87 48.85 47.85
N PRO A 289 15.01 49.46 47.44
CA PRO A 289 16.09 48.83 46.65
C PRO A 289 17.46 48.78 47.36
N ALA A 290 18.46 48.12 46.76
CA ALA A 290 19.86 48.53 46.94
C ALA A 290 20.74 48.19 45.73
N ALA A 291 21.40 49.22 45.23
CA ALA A 291 22.31 49.25 44.10
C ALA A 291 23.68 48.63 44.41
N PHE A 292 24.47 48.44 43.33
CA PHE A 292 25.91 48.70 43.15
C PHE A 292 26.39 47.74 42.05
N GLU A 293 26.61 48.22 40.81
CA GLU A 293 27.92 48.64 40.28
C GLU A 293 29.04 47.63 40.61
N ALA A 294 29.98 47.26 39.75
CA ALA A 294 30.31 47.49 38.36
C ALA A 294 31.60 46.67 38.13
N LYS A 295 31.99 46.53 36.85
CA LYS A 295 33.37 46.25 36.36
C LYS A 295 33.86 44.79 36.50
N ARG A 296 34.15 44.16 35.35
CA ARG A 296 35.50 44.02 34.74
C ARG A 296 36.45 43.25 35.68
N SER A 297 37.15 42.20 35.30
CA SER A 297 37.69 41.80 34.00
C SER A 297 38.43 40.47 34.18
N LEU A 298 38.42 39.64 33.14
CA LEU A 298 39.55 38.89 32.56
C LEU A 298 40.67 38.28 33.44
N LEU A 299 40.99 37.03 33.08
CA LEU A 299 42.29 36.31 33.16
C LEU A 299 42.68 35.84 34.58
N SER A 300 43.24 34.66 34.84
CA SER A 300 43.89 33.63 34.02
C SER A 300 44.13 32.35 34.84
N SER A 301 44.16 31.21 34.13
CA SER A 301 45.10 30.08 34.26
C SER A 301 45.34 29.33 35.59
N THR A 302 45.16 28.00 35.45
CA THR A 302 45.98 26.87 35.94
C THR A 302 46.06 26.56 37.43
N ALA A 303 45.63 25.34 37.79
CA ALA A 303 46.53 24.29 38.30
C ALA A 303 45.86 22.91 38.28
N LYS A 304 46.52 21.94 37.62
CA LYS A 304 46.37 20.50 37.87
C LYS A 304 47.09 20.16 39.18
N SER A 305 46.52 19.27 39.99
CA SER A 305 47.23 18.22 40.77
C SER A 305 46.18 17.51 41.64
N ASN A 306 45.71 16.31 41.28
CA ASN A 306 46.24 14.97 41.55
C ASN A 306 45.95 14.41 42.95
N ARG A 307 45.66 13.09 42.91
CA ARG A 307 45.60 12.07 43.98
C ARG A 307 44.26 11.97 44.73
N LYS A 308 43.69 10.78 44.92
CA LYS A 308 44.28 9.42 44.91
C LYS A 308 43.22 8.40 44.49
#